data_AF-A0A5E5PWP5-F1
#
_entry.id   AF-A0A5E5PWP5-F1
#
_cell.length_a   1.000
_cell.length_b   1.000
_cell.length_c   1.000
_cell.angle_alpha   90.00
_cell.angle_beta   90.00
_cell.angle_gamma   90.00
#
_symmetry.space_group_name_H-M   'P 1'
#
loop_
_entity.id
_entity.type
_entity.pdbx_description
1 polymer ?
#
loop_
_entity_poly.entity_id
_entity_poly.type
_entity_poly.pdbx_seq_one_letter_code
_entity_poly.pdbx_strand_id
1 'polypeptide(L)'
;KFDKLCSRSEIEHRLTQPVTPKTNGMVERVNGTIKNATVKVITYQNIDEMKQDLNKFLIFYNFNRGHGGLRKEIKVRTPYEALVLI
;
A
#
# COMPACT_ATOMS: atom_id res chain seq x y z
N LYS A 1 20.47 13.07 -7.35
CA LYS A 1 19.86 14.06 -6.42
C LYS A 1 18.98 13.39 -5.36
N PHE A 2 18.25 12.32 -5.72
CA PHE A 2 17.48 11.52 -4.77
C PHE A 2 18.35 10.77 -3.74
N ASP A 3 19.43 10.10 -4.16
CA ASP A 3 20.30 9.35 -3.22
C ASP A 3 20.93 10.23 -2.13
N LYS A 4 21.24 11.49 -2.47
CA LYS A 4 21.74 12.48 -1.51
C LYS A 4 20.69 12.84 -0.45
N LEU A 5 19.41 12.91 -0.85
CA LEU A 5 18.31 13.14 0.08
C LEU A 5 18.10 11.94 0.99
N CYS A 6 18.09 10.73 0.42
CA CYS A 6 18.00 9.48 1.18
C CYS A 6 19.12 9.37 2.22
N SER A 7 20.36 9.62 1.81
CA SER A 7 21.52 9.61 2.71
C SER A 7 21.41 10.66 3.83
N ARG A 8 20.93 11.87 3.54
CA ARG A 8 20.70 12.90 4.56
C ARG A 8 19.61 12.52 5.56
N SER A 9 18.63 11.73 5.13
CA SER A 9 17.52 11.23 5.95
C SER A 9 17.79 9.86 6.55
N GLU A 10 19.01 9.32 6.44
CA GLU A 10 19.39 7.99 6.93
C GLU A 10 18.53 6.85 6.32
N ILE A 11 18.04 7.05 5.09
CA ILE A 11 17.27 6.06 4.33
C ILE A 11 18.21 5.34 3.37
N GLU A 12 18.32 4.03 3.50
CA GLU A 12 19.02 3.20 2.53
C GLU A 12 18.18 3.06 1.24
N HIS A 13 18.71 3.55 0.12
CA HIS A 13 18.05 3.43 -1.17
C HIS A 13 18.49 2.14 -1.89
N ARG A 14 17.58 1.16 -1.95
CA ARG A 14 17.82 -0.13 -2.63
C ARG A 14 17.08 -0.16 -3.97
N LEU A 15 17.77 -0.62 -5.01
CA LEU A 15 17.19 -0.85 -6.33
C LEU A 15 17.07 -2.35 -6.59
N THR A 16 15.93 -2.74 -7.16
CA THR A 16 15.72 -4.12 -7.61
C THR A 16 16.42 -4.33 -8.95
N GLN A 17 16.90 -5.55 -9.21
CA GLN A 17 17.42 -5.87 -10.53
C GLN A 17 16.32 -5.72 -11.60
N PRO A 18 16.66 -5.22 -12.80
CA PRO A 18 15.73 -5.15 -13.92
C PRO A 18 15.11 -6.53 -14.23
N VAL A 19 13.89 -6.53 -14.78
CA VAL A 19 13.22 -7.71 -15.36
C VAL A 19 12.80 -8.80 -14.38
N THR A 20 13.20 -8.76 -13.10
CA THR A 20 12.81 -9.77 -12.12
C THR A 20 11.71 -9.24 -11.17
N PRO A 21 10.42 -9.57 -11.40
CA PRO A 21 9.31 -9.05 -10.61
C PRO A 21 9.24 -9.60 -9.18
N LYS A 22 10.12 -10.53 -8.80
CA LYS A 22 10.04 -11.27 -7.53
C LYS A 22 10.07 -10.37 -6.28
N THR A 23 10.76 -9.24 -6.34
CA THR A 23 10.93 -8.33 -5.20
C THR A 23 9.81 -7.29 -5.06
N ASN A 24 8.95 -7.11 -6.06
CA ASN A 24 7.91 -6.07 -6.05
C ASN A 24 6.49 -6.63 -5.78
N GLY A 25 6.35 -7.94 -5.55
CA GLY A 25 5.04 -8.59 -5.46
C GLY A 25 4.13 -8.05 -4.36
N MET A 26 4.68 -7.57 -3.23
CA MET A 26 3.88 -6.93 -2.17
C MET A 26 3.23 -5.63 -2.66
N VAL A 27 4.01 -4.77 -3.32
CA VAL A 27 3.52 -3.50 -3.87
C VAL A 27 2.51 -3.75 -4.99
N GLU A 28 2.78 -4.73 -5.86
CA GLU A 28 1.84 -5.13 -6.91
C GLU A 28 0.51 -5.61 -6.35
N ARG A 29 0.53 -6.41 -5.26
CA ARG A 29 -0.68 -6.89 -4.59
C ARG A 29 -1.48 -5.75 -3.96
N VAL A 30 -0.82 -4.79 -3.31
CA VAL A 30 -1.48 -3.60 -2.76
C VAL A 30 -2.06 -2.74 -3.87
N ASN A 31 -1.31 -2.50 -4.95
CA ASN A 31 -1.79 -1.75 -6.12
C ASN A 31 -3.01 -2.41 -6.76
N GLY A 32 -3.02 -3.74 -6.90
CA GLY A 32 -4.17 -4.48 -7.39
C GLY A 32 -5.38 -4.33 -6.47
N THR A 33 -5.17 -4.36 -5.16
CA THR A 33 -6.23 -4.18 -4.15
C THR A 33 -6.86 -2.80 -4.22
N ILE A 34 -6.04 -1.74 -4.29
CA ILE A 34 -6.51 -0.36 -4.45
C ILE A 34 -7.30 -0.22 -5.76
N LYS A 35 -6.74 -0.67 -6.89
CA LYS A 35 -7.38 -0.53 -8.21
C LYS A 35 -8.72 -1.24 -8.29
N ASN A 36 -8.79 -2.47 -7.77
CA ASN A 36 -10.03 -3.26 -7.75
C ASN A 36 -11.12 -2.63 -6.88
N ALA A 37 -10.76 -1.85 -5.86
CA ALA A 37 -11.70 -1.17 -4.98
C ALA A 37 -12.08 0.25 -5.43
N THR A 38 -11.35 0.82 -6.39
CA THR A 38 -11.51 2.21 -6.84
C THR A 38 -11.72 2.28 -8.36
N VAL A 39 -10.67 2.61 -9.11
CA VAL A 39 -10.69 2.94 -10.55
C VAL A 39 -11.19 1.84 -11.48
N LYS A 40 -11.31 0.58 -11.01
CA LYS A 40 -11.89 -0.52 -11.81
C LYS A 40 -13.40 -0.69 -11.63
N VAL A 41 -13.96 -0.12 -10.57
CA VAL A 41 -15.39 -0.27 -10.22
C VAL A 41 -16.12 1.07 -10.24
N ILE A 42 -15.41 2.19 -10.13
CA ILE A 42 -15.96 3.53 -10.13
C ILE A 42 -15.33 4.34 -11.27
N THR A 43 -16.18 5.04 -12.02
CA THR A 43 -15.75 6.04 -13.01
C THR A 43 -15.83 7.42 -12.35
N TYR A 44 -14.68 8.08 -12.20
CA TYR A 44 -14.60 9.42 -11.63
C TYR A 44 -14.72 10.49 -12.72
N GLN A 45 -15.38 11.61 -12.41
CA GLN A 45 -15.49 12.75 -13.31
C GLN A 45 -14.20 13.58 -13.36
N ASN A 46 -13.44 13.58 -12.27
CA ASN A 46 -12.17 14.29 -12.16
C ASN A 46 -11.22 13.64 -11.13
N ILE A 47 -9.99 14.12 -11.12
CA ILE A 47 -8.93 13.59 -10.24
C ILE A 47 -9.23 13.86 -8.76
N ASP A 48 -9.91 14.95 -8.42
CA ASP A 48 -10.17 15.30 -7.03
C ASP A 48 -11.20 14.36 -6.40
N GLU A 49 -12.22 13.96 -7.16
CA GLU A 49 -13.15 12.90 -6.77
C GLU A 49 -12.42 11.58 -6.53
N MET A 50 -11.53 11.18 -7.45
CA MET A 50 -10.70 9.97 -7.30
C MET A 50 -9.83 10.03 -6.04
N LYS A 51 -9.20 11.19 -5.76
CA LYS A 51 -8.37 11.38 -4.56
C LYS A 51 -9.18 11.28 -3.28
N GLN A 52 -10.37 11.86 -3.24
CA GLN A 52 -11.25 11.79 -2.08
C GLN A 52 -11.63 10.33 -1.79
N ASP A 53 -12.00 9.59 -2.82
CA ASP A 53 -12.37 8.18 -2.67
C ASP A 53 -11.18 7.29 -2.30
N LEU A 54 -10.01 7.53 -2.91
CA LEU A 54 -8.76 6.86 -2.52
C LEU A 54 -8.43 7.10 -1.04
N ASN A 55 -8.56 8.32 -0.54
CA ASN A 55 -8.33 8.61 0.88
C ASN A 55 -9.31 7.86 1.79
N LYS A 56 -10.60 7.82 1.43
CA LYS A 56 -11.60 7.03 2.17
C LYS A 56 -11.23 5.54 2.18
N PHE A 57 -10.84 5.01 1.03
CA PHE A 57 -10.39 3.63 0.89
C PHE A 57 -9.17 3.34 1.78
N LEU A 58 -8.15 4.21 1.79
CA LEU A 58 -6.95 4.02 2.59
C LEU A 58 -7.24 3.99 4.10
N ILE A 59 -8.12 4.88 4.57
CA ILE A 59 -8.57 4.88 5.97
C ILE A 59 -9.30 3.56 6.30
N PHE A 60 -10.22 3.14 5.43
CA PHE A 60 -10.92 1.87 5.63
C PHE A 60 -9.96 0.68 5.62
N TYR A 61 -9.07 0.60 4.64
CA TYR A 61 -8.13 -0.50 4.48
C TYR A 61 -7.18 -0.62 5.68
N ASN A 62 -6.62 0.50 6.15
CA ASN A 62 -5.62 0.47 7.22
C ASN A 62 -6.21 0.25 8.61
N PHE A 63 -7.41 0.77 8.88
CA PHE A 63 -7.97 0.83 10.24
C PHE A 63 -9.21 -0.03 10.46
N ASN A 64 -9.90 -0.48 9.40
CA ASN A 64 -11.18 -1.18 9.54
C ASN A 64 -11.16 -2.56 8.89
N ARG A 65 -10.33 -2.77 7.86
CA ARG A 65 -10.23 -4.05 7.17
C ARG A 65 -9.22 -4.98 7.85
N GLY A 66 -9.71 -6.08 8.42
CA GLY A 66 -8.84 -7.16 8.91
C GLY A 66 -7.98 -7.77 7.79
N HIS A 67 -6.69 -7.91 8.03
CA HIS A 67 -5.72 -8.39 7.04
C HIS A 67 -5.76 -9.92 6.94
N GLY A 68 -6.75 -10.44 6.20
CA GLY A 68 -7.05 -11.87 6.09
C GLY A 68 -5.89 -12.77 5.63
N GLY A 69 -4.92 -12.24 4.86
CA GLY A 69 -3.75 -12.99 4.39
C GLY A 69 -2.75 -13.35 5.48
N LEU A 70 -2.79 -12.67 6.63
CA LEU A 70 -1.90 -12.90 7.78
C LEU A 70 -2.68 -13.50 8.96
N ARG A 71 -3.85 -14.11 8.70
CA ARG A 71 -4.77 -14.65 9.71
C ARG A 71 -4.08 -15.54 10.76
N LYS A 72 -3.09 -16.33 10.34
CA LYS A 72 -2.32 -17.23 11.22
C LYS A 72 -1.28 -16.50 12.08
N GLU A 73 -0.79 -15.35 11.63
CA GLU A 73 0.32 -14.63 12.25
C GLU A 73 -0.16 -13.48 13.15
N ILE A 74 -1.23 -12.77 12.74
CA ILE A 74 -1.70 -11.56 13.44
C ILE A 74 -3.17 -11.63 13.89
N LYS A 75 -3.80 -12.82 13.96
CA LYS A 75 -5.16 -13.02 14.49
C LYS A 75 -6.21 -11.99 14.00
N VAL A 76 -6.40 -11.88 12.68
CA VAL A 76 -7.40 -11.00 12.03
C VAL A 76 -7.28 -9.51 12.40
N ARG A 77 -6.08 -9.02 12.74
CA ARG A 77 -5.82 -7.59 12.96
C ARG A 77 -5.87 -6.78 11.67
N THR A 78 -6.13 -5.49 11.81
CA THR A 78 -5.99 -4.49 10.75
C THR A 78 -4.50 -4.21 10.45
N PRO A 79 -4.17 -3.67 9.27
CA PRO A 79 -2.79 -3.28 8.95
C PRO A 79 -2.16 -2.36 10.00
N TYR A 80 -2.92 -1.40 10.52
CA TYR A 80 -2.44 -0.49 11.56
C TYR A 80 -2.10 -1.22 12.86
N GLU A 81 -2.99 -2.09 13.34
CA GLU A 81 -2.74 -2.88 14.55
C GLU A 81 -1.55 -3.82 14.41
N ALA A 82 -1.25 -4.31 13.21
CA ALA A 82 -0.08 -5.13 12.96
C ALA A 82 1.23 -4.32 13.08
N LEU A 83 1.23 -3.05 12.67
CA LEU A 83 2.39 -2.15 12.77
C LEU A 83 2.72 -1.77 14.21
N VAL A 84 1.70 -1.50 15.04
CA VAL A 84 1.89 -1.06 16.43
C VAL A 84 2.48 -2.15 17.33
N LEU A 85 2.54 -3.40 16.85
CA LEU A 85 2.99 -4.57 17.59
C LEU A 85 4.33 -5.13 17.12
N ILE A 86 4.98 -4.47 16.15
CA ILE A 86 6.36 -4.72 15.71
C ILE A 86 7.26 -3.70 16.42
#